data_AF-A0A819MMB9-F1
#
_entry.id   AF-A0A819MMB9-F1
#
_cell.length_a   1.000
_cell.length_b   1.000
_cell.length_c   1.000
_cell.angle_alpha   90.00
_cell.angle_beta   90.00
_cell.angle_gamma   90.00
#
_symmetry.space_group_name_H-M   'P 1'
#
loop_
_entity.id
_entity.type
_entity.pdbx_description
1 polymer ?
#
loop_
_entity_poly.entity_id
_entity_poly.type
_entity_poly.pdbx_seq_one_letter_code
_entity_poly.pdbx_strand_id
1 'polypeptide(L)'
;MRSVIPKIEEEEMEVEICEAGTYSPGGADECTPCEKGTYAAKPGAPACYFCPKGHMCPRTDAVPEQCPLGTYNNISRQTCCRVCEPGKFALLKGMFQCDDCPSGYRCRARAKLPCEDEAATPTVDEETVTGVLKRHNWTDIGAVVDVTGSMAACYAQIDQWLALSHTNKLVQYFVFFNDGDNKPNKDKVIGSTGGIYAVHTNEGIAKVLTTLDTAKKNGGGGDGPENDIEAIIYTIGNCSTCENIIHIADNQATPRDLILLDEVTKPIKVIVCKYIPGILVNPKLLDIAYKTGGSLHTLDLDIETLGSLKVDDTIQVGTGTYRLDVTGFIRIA
;
A
#
# COMPACT_ATOMS: atom_id res chain seq x y z
N MET A 1 29.64 29.06 -63.22
CA MET A 1 28.74 28.26 -62.37
C MET A 1 29.59 27.52 -61.34
N ARG A 2 29.72 28.08 -60.13
CA ARG A 2 30.23 27.34 -58.96
C ARG A 2 29.01 27.07 -58.11
N SER A 3 28.48 25.85 -58.19
CA SER A 3 27.39 25.41 -57.32
C SER A 3 28.04 24.86 -56.06
N VAL A 4 27.99 25.63 -54.98
CA VAL A 4 28.30 25.15 -53.63
C VAL A 4 27.07 24.38 -53.18
N ILE A 5 27.17 23.06 -53.08
CA ILE A 5 26.17 22.24 -52.40
C ILE A 5 26.68 22.09 -50.96
N PRO A 6 25.94 22.55 -49.94
CA PRO A 6 26.34 22.34 -48.56
C PRO A 6 26.19 20.85 -48.21
N LYS A 7 27.21 20.28 -47.57
CA LYS A 7 27.07 19.00 -46.86
C LYS A 7 26.10 19.23 -45.70
N ILE A 8 25.02 18.45 -45.68
CA ILE A 8 24.17 18.31 -44.50
C ILE A 8 24.90 17.27 -43.64
N GLU A 9 25.38 17.69 -42.47
CA GLU A 9 25.83 16.76 -41.43
C GLU A 9 24.57 16.15 -40.81
N GLU A 10 24.40 14.85 -40.96
CA GLU A 10 23.39 14.10 -40.24
C GLU A 10 23.83 14.06 -38.77
N GLU A 11 23.21 14.86 -37.91
CA GLU A 11 23.30 14.66 -36.45
C GLU A 11 22.65 13.31 -36.13
N GLU A 12 23.47 12.30 -35.87
CA GLU A 12 23.02 11.03 -35.31
C GLU A 12 22.43 11.33 -33.92
N MET A 13 21.11 11.17 -33.79
CA MET A 13 20.44 11.18 -32.49
C MET A 13 20.87 9.92 -31.73
N GLU A 14 21.88 10.07 -30.87
CA GLU A 14 22.41 8.97 -30.07
C GLU A 14 21.47 8.72 -28.89
N VAL A 15 20.71 7.62 -28.94
CA VAL A 15 19.84 7.18 -27.85
C VAL A 15 20.68 6.36 -26.88
N GLU A 16 20.99 6.93 -25.71
CA GLU A 16 21.71 6.23 -24.65
C GLU A 16 20.76 5.31 -23.85
N ILE A 17 21.14 4.05 -23.68
CA ILE A 17 20.39 3.07 -22.89
C ILE A 17 20.93 3.09 -21.46
N CYS A 18 20.05 3.20 -20.47
CA CYS A 18 20.46 3.09 -19.07
C CYS A 18 21.00 1.71 -18.75
N GLU A 19 22.24 1.62 -18.28
CA GLU A 19 22.89 0.37 -17.91
C GLU A 19 22.21 -0.30 -16.70
N ALA A 20 22.51 -1.58 -16.49
CA ALA A 20 21.99 -2.31 -15.32
C ALA A 20 22.33 -1.59 -14.00
N GLY A 21 21.38 -1.59 -13.07
CA GLY A 21 21.46 -0.82 -11.83
C GLY A 21 21.05 0.64 -11.96
N THR A 22 20.65 1.09 -13.15
CA THR A 22 20.08 2.42 -13.41
C THR A 22 18.78 2.31 -14.21
N TYR A 23 17.97 3.37 -14.22
CA TYR A 23 16.72 3.44 -14.96
C TYR A 23 16.49 4.84 -15.53
N SER A 24 15.63 4.96 -16.54
CA SER A 24 15.12 6.25 -17.01
C SER A 24 13.62 6.17 -17.25
N PRO A 25 12.80 7.00 -16.58
CA PRO A 25 11.40 7.17 -16.97
C PRO A 25 11.38 7.94 -18.30
N GLY A 26 10.48 7.57 -19.22
CA GLY A 26 10.42 8.19 -20.55
C GLY A 26 10.39 9.73 -20.48
N GLY A 27 11.34 10.38 -21.17
CA GLY A 27 11.51 11.83 -21.15
C GLY A 27 12.48 12.37 -20.10
N ALA A 28 13.25 11.52 -19.41
CA ALA A 28 14.36 11.96 -18.56
C ALA A 28 15.65 12.19 -19.37
N ASP A 29 16.40 13.23 -19.00
CA ASP A 29 17.65 13.61 -19.64
C ASP A 29 18.86 12.78 -19.14
N GLU A 30 18.72 12.04 -18.04
CA GLU A 30 19.79 11.24 -17.42
C GLU A 30 19.27 9.93 -16.82
N CYS A 31 20.14 8.91 -16.76
CA CYS A 31 19.87 7.65 -16.09
C CYS A 31 20.01 7.78 -14.56
N THR A 32 18.96 7.38 -13.83
CA THR A 32 18.91 7.45 -12.38
C THR A 32 19.37 6.11 -11.76
N PRO A 33 20.31 6.11 -10.79
CA PRO A 33 20.70 4.89 -10.08
C PRO A 33 19.56 4.30 -9.25
N CYS A 34 19.51 2.97 -9.17
CA CYS A 34 18.63 2.27 -8.27
C CYS A 34 19.09 2.38 -6.81
N GLU A 35 18.12 2.53 -5.90
CA GLU A 35 18.38 2.51 -4.46
C GLU A 35 18.72 1.09 -3.97
N LYS A 36 19.47 1.00 -2.87
CA LYS A 36 19.72 -0.28 -2.19
C LYS A 36 18.40 -0.99 -1.87
N GLY A 37 18.36 -2.30 -2.08
CA GLY A 37 17.13 -3.07 -1.96
C GLY A 37 16.22 -2.99 -3.20
N THR A 38 16.58 -2.25 -4.23
CA THR A 38 15.93 -2.33 -5.54
C THR A 38 16.91 -2.87 -6.58
N TYR A 39 16.43 -3.21 -7.77
CA TYR A 39 17.27 -3.74 -8.84
C TYR A 39 16.75 -3.38 -10.23
N ALA A 40 17.68 -3.22 -11.16
CA ALA A 40 17.45 -3.15 -12.60
C ALA A 40 18.48 -4.09 -13.25
N ALA A 41 18.15 -5.38 -13.34
CA ALA A 41 19.13 -6.41 -13.71
C ALA A 41 19.53 -6.40 -15.20
N LYS A 42 18.86 -5.59 -16.02
CA LYS A 42 19.10 -5.49 -17.46
C LYS A 42 19.14 -4.02 -17.87
N PRO A 43 19.97 -3.65 -18.86
CA PRO A 43 19.94 -2.32 -19.45
C PRO A 43 18.57 -1.98 -20.02
N GLY A 44 18.26 -0.68 -20.10
CA GLY A 44 17.02 -0.14 -20.64
C GLY A 44 15.83 -0.29 -19.70
N ALA A 45 16.09 -0.43 -18.40
CA ALA A 45 15.01 -0.52 -17.42
C ALA A 45 14.24 0.81 -17.33
N PRO A 46 12.89 0.81 -17.43
CA PRO A 46 12.09 2.02 -17.28
C PRO A 46 11.93 2.44 -15.81
N ALA A 47 12.24 1.55 -14.87
CA ALA A 47 12.16 1.75 -13.43
C ALA A 47 13.06 0.74 -12.69
N CYS A 48 13.37 1.03 -11.43
CA CYS A 48 13.95 0.06 -10.50
C CYS A 48 12.86 -0.81 -9.87
N TYR A 49 13.08 -2.12 -9.86
CA TYR A 49 12.16 -3.09 -9.27
C TYR A 49 12.53 -3.36 -7.82
N PHE A 50 11.55 -3.57 -6.95
CA PHE A 50 11.84 -3.87 -5.55
C PHE A 50 12.42 -5.27 -5.41
N CYS A 51 13.35 -5.44 -4.47
CA CYS A 51 13.76 -6.78 -4.08
C CYS A 51 12.56 -7.54 -3.51
N PRO A 52 12.16 -8.68 -4.09
CA PRO A 52 11.00 -9.42 -3.63
C PRO A 52 11.27 -10.14 -2.31
N LYS A 53 10.20 -10.49 -1.60
CA LYS A 53 10.29 -11.36 -0.42
C LYS A 53 10.95 -12.69 -0.78
N GLY A 54 11.57 -13.31 0.21
CA GLY A 54 12.38 -14.50 0.04
C GLY A 54 13.67 -14.26 -0.73
N HIS A 55 13.98 -13.03 -1.14
CA HIS A 55 15.21 -12.69 -1.85
C HIS A 55 15.97 -11.55 -1.14
N MET A 56 17.23 -11.39 -1.50
CA MET A 56 18.07 -10.27 -1.14
C MET A 56 18.66 -9.66 -2.40
N CYS A 57 18.81 -8.33 -2.39
CA CYS A 57 19.36 -7.57 -3.50
C CYS A 57 20.54 -6.76 -2.98
N PRO A 58 21.68 -7.40 -2.69
CA PRO A 58 22.88 -6.73 -2.23
C PRO A 58 23.45 -5.80 -3.30
N ARG A 59 23.11 -6.06 -4.57
CA ARG A 59 23.49 -5.25 -5.72
C ARG A 59 22.25 -4.89 -6.53
N THR A 60 22.26 -3.69 -7.11
CA THR A 60 21.17 -3.14 -7.90
C THR A 60 21.25 -3.53 -9.37
N ASP A 61 22.42 -3.95 -9.84
CA ASP A 61 22.72 -4.38 -11.22
C ASP A 61 22.47 -5.88 -11.46
N ALA A 62 21.95 -6.60 -10.45
CA ALA A 62 21.83 -8.05 -10.47
C ALA A 62 20.37 -8.50 -10.27
N VAL A 63 20.06 -9.72 -10.71
CA VAL A 63 18.79 -10.36 -10.36
C VAL A 63 18.74 -10.65 -8.84
N PRO A 64 17.57 -10.57 -8.20
CA PRO A 64 17.41 -10.89 -6.79
C PRO A 64 17.93 -12.28 -6.45
N GLU A 65 18.69 -12.38 -5.36
CA GLU A 65 19.24 -13.65 -4.88
C GLU A 65 18.29 -14.28 -3.88
N GLN A 66 17.90 -15.54 -4.07
CA GLN A 66 17.07 -16.25 -3.09
C GLN A 66 17.76 -16.33 -1.73
N CYS A 67 16.99 -16.13 -0.67
CA CYS A 67 17.48 -16.31 0.70
C CYS A 67 18.03 -17.72 0.86
N PRO A 68 19.27 -17.87 1.35
CA PRO A 68 19.88 -19.17 1.54
C PRO A 68 19.16 -19.96 2.64
N LEU A 69 19.43 -21.27 2.67
CA LEU A 69 18.90 -22.19 3.70
C LEU A 69 19.18 -21.66 5.12
N GLY A 70 18.20 -21.80 6.01
CA GLY A 70 18.28 -21.31 7.38
C GLY A 70 18.10 -19.79 7.53
N THR A 71 17.83 -19.08 6.43
CA THR A 71 17.47 -17.66 6.43
C THR A 71 16.15 -17.44 5.73
N TYR A 72 15.55 -16.29 6.00
CA TYR A 72 14.31 -15.85 5.37
C TYR A 72 14.36 -14.36 5.11
N ASN A 73 13.53 -13.89 4.20
CA ASN A 73 13.24 -12.47 4.08
C ASN A 73 11.74 -12.27 3.91
N ASN A 74 11.08 -11.77 4.94
CA ASN A 74 9.67 -11.41 4.84
C ASN A 74 9.45 -10.04 4.19
N ILE A 75 10.44 -9.15 4.12
CA ILE A 75 10.27 -7.74 3.76
C ILE A 75 10.74 -7.50 2.31
N SER A 76 10.02 -6.70 1.52
CA SER A 76 10.57 -6.23 0.24
C SER A 76 11.73 -5.24 0.46
N ARG A 77 12.46 -4.92 -0.60
CA ARG A 77 13.53 -3.91 -0.55
C ARG A 77 14.69 -4.23 0.40
N GLN A 78 14.96 -5.51 0.66
CA GLN A 78 16.08 -5.90 1.51
C GLN A 78 17.34 -6.20 0.70
N THR A 79 18.47 -5.84 1.28
CA THR A 79 19.81 -6.14 0.74
C THR A 79 20.37 -7.46 1.28
N CYS A 80 19.71 -8.08 2.27
CA CYS A 80 20.17 -9.27 2.97
C CYS A 80 18.98 -10.10 3.51
N CYS A 81 19.25 -11.34 3.92
CA CYS A 81 18.26 -12.23 4.54
C CYS A 81 18.52 -12.39 6.04
N ARG A 82 17.45 -12.57 6.81
CA ARG A 82 17.49 -12.75 8.26
C ARG A 82 17.64 -14.21 8.64
N VAL A 83 18.40 -14.49 9.69
CA VAL A 83 18.58 -15.86 10.20
C VAL A 83 17.33 -16.30 10.96
N CYS A 84 16.91 -17.55 10.79
CA CYS A 84 15.82 -18.10 11.61
C CYS A 84 16.21 -18.16 13.09
N GLU A 85 15.28 -17.79 13.97
CA GLU A 85 15.45 -17.86 15.41
C GLU A 85 15.67 -19.31 15.90
N PRO A 86 16.34 -19.50 17.05
CA PRO A 86 16.46 -20.82 17.66
C PRO A 86 15.08 -21.47 17.86
N GLY A 87 14.95 -22.74 17.46
CA GLY A 87 13.67 -23.45 17.49
C GLY A 87 12.84 -23.33 16.21
N LYS A 88 13.31 -22.58 15.22
CA LYS A 88 12.72 -22.49 13.87
C LYS A 88 13.71 -22.88 12.78
N PHE A 89 13.23 -23.08 11.55
CA PHE A 89 14.05 -23.43 10.40
C PHE A 89 13.51 -22.86 9.08
N ALA A 90 14.38 -22.71 8.09
CA ALA A 90 14.01 -22.48 6.70
C ALA A 90 14.68 -23.57 5.84
N LEU A 91 13.90 -24.56 5.41
CA LEU A 91 14.40 -25.77 4.71
C LEU A 91 14.61 -25.56 3.21
N LEU A 92 14.06 -24.49 2.64
CA LEU A 92 14.17 -24.18 1.22
C LEU A 92 14.84 -22.82 1.02
N LYS A 93 15.50 -22.65 -0.12
CA LYS A 93 15.92 -21.32 -0.56
C LYS A 93 14.68 -20.51 -0.91
N GLY A 94 14.75 -19.19 -0.78
CA GLY A 94 13.65 -18.34 -1.19
C GLY A 94 12.53 -18.21 -0.14
N MET A 95 12.73 -18.73 1.07
CA MET A 95 11.71 -18.67 2.11
C MET A 95 11.53 -17.23 2.61
N PHE A 96 10.26 -16.83 2.76
CA PHE A 96 9.90 -15.53 3.33
C PHE A 96 9.48 -15.62 4.80
N GLN A 97 9.50 -16.81 5.40
CA GLN A 97 9.24 -17.04 6.82
C GLN A 97 10.01 -18.27 7.29
N CYS A 98 10.15 -18.44 8.60
CA CYS A 98 10.68 -19.68 9.19
C CYS A 98 9.56 -20.55 9.73
N ASP A 99 9.68 -21.85 9.54
CA ASP A 99 8.78 -22.85 10.09
C ASP A 99 9.21 -23.28 11.50
N ASP A 100 8.26 -23.67 12.34
CA ASP A 100 8.55 -24.17 13.67
C ASP A 100 9.22 -25.55 13.60
N CYS A 101 10.25 -25.77 14.42
CA CYS A 101 10.90 -27.05 14.49
C CYS A 101 9.91 -28.15 14.93
N PRO A 102 9.85 -29.30 14.23
CA PRO A 102 8.87 -30.32 14.56
C PRO A 102 9.12 -30.89 15.96
N SER A 103 8.06 -31.30 16.65
CA SER A 103 8.18 -31.89 17.98
C SER A 103 9.13 -33.10 17.98
N GLY A 104 10.03 -33.16 18.96
CA GLY A 104 11.06 -34.20 19.05
C GLY A 104 12.35 -33.91 18.29
N TYR A 105 12.42 -32.81 17.52
CA TYR A 105 13.62 -32.39 16.80
C TYR A 105 14.21 -31.12 17.38
N ARG A 106 15.53 -30.95 17.23
CA ARG A 106 16.25 -29.70 17.57
C ARG A 106 16.80 -29.08 16.29
N CYS A 107 16.25 -27.94 15.92
CA CYS A 107 16.71 -27.16 14.77
C CYS A 107 17.67 -26.07 15.24
N ARG A 108 18.84 -25.97 14.61
CA ARG A 108 19.79 -24.87 14.81
C ARG A 108 20.04 -24.21 13.45
N ALA A 109 19.69 -22.94 13.32
CA ALA A 109 20.05 -22.17 12.13
C ALA A 109 21.58 -22.13 12.02
N ARG A 110 22.12 -22.59 10.87
CA ARG A 110 23.53 -22.44 10.51
C ARG A 110 23.59 -21.60 9.24
N ALA A 111 23.39 -20.31 9.37
CA ALA A 111 23.63 -19.36 8.30
C ALA A 111 24.84 -18.50 8.64
N LYS A 112 25.69 -18.24 7.64
CA LYS A 112 26.79 -17.28 7.72
C LYS A 112 26.30 -15.99 7.05
N LEU A 113 26.49 -14.86 7.74
CA LEU A 113 26.10 -13.47 7.44
C LEU A 113 24.78 -13.03 8.12
N PRO A 114 24.85 -12.37 9.30
CA PRO A 114 23.78 -11.48 9.73
C PRO A 114 23.83 -10.18 8.89
N CYS A 115 22.66 -9.57 8.68
CA CYS A 115 22.58 -8.16 8.31
C CYS A 115 23.25 -7.35 9.44
N GLU A 116 24.43 -6.80 9.21
CA GLU A 116 24.96 -5.75 10.08
C GLU A 116 24.40 -4.43 9.53
N ASP A 117 23.18 -4.10 9.99
CA ASP A 117 22.78 -2.75 10.41
C ASP A 117 21.31 -2.76 10.86
N GLU A 118 21.12 -2.12 12.02
CA GLU A 118 19.89 -1.70 12.69
C GLU A 118 18.92 -2.78 13.22
N ALA A 119 18.80 -2.76 14.54
CA ALA A 119 17.79 -3.42 15.32
C ALA A 119 16.36 -2.97 14.95
N ALA A 120 15.42 -3.80 15.39
CA ALA A 120 13.97 -3.70 15.23
C ALA A 120 13.44 -4.30 13.91
N THR A 121 12.68 -5.37 14.10
CA THR A 121 11.65 -5.86 13.18
C THR A 121 10.81 -4.71 12.63
N PRO A 122 10.60 -4.73 11.30
CA PRO A 122 9.28 -4.37 10.83
C PRO A 122 8.64 -5.54 10.08
N THR A 123 7.48 -5.97 10.56
CA THR A 123 6.60 -6.87 9.83
C THR A 123 6.06 -6.14 8.61
N VAL A 124 5.82 -6.88 7.53
CA VAL A 124 5.68 -6.39 6.15
C VAL A 124 4.43 -5.57 5.85
N ASP A 125 3.71 -5.12 6.86
CA ASP A 125 2.61 -4.18 6.67
C ASP A 125 3.08 -2.72 6.70
N GLU A 126 4.35 -2.45 7.06
CA GLU A 126 4.79 -1.16 7.59
C GLU A 126 4.91 0.06 6.66
N GLU A 127 4.68 -0.05 5.35
CA GLU A 127 4.80 1.12 4.46
C GLU A 127 3.68 1.31 3.44
N THR A 128 2.56 0.60 3.50
CA THR A 128 1.51 0.84 2.50
C THR A 128 0.94 2.26 2.62
N VAL A 129 0.55 2.67 3.83
CA VAL A 129 -0.01 4.00 4.07
C VAL A 129 1.07 5.06 3.88
N THR A 130 2.22 4.90 4.54
CA THR A 130 3.30 5.91 4.43
C THR A 130 3.90 5.98 3.03
N GLY A 131 4.03 4.85 2.33
CA GLY A 131 4.58 4.76 0.98
C GLY A 131 3.66 5.38 -0.07
N VAL A 132 2.33 5.23 0.06
CA VAL A 132 1.37 5.96 -0.78
C VAL A 132 1.48 7.46 -0.48
N LEU A 133 1.41 7.84 0.78
CA LEU A 133 1.45 9.26 1.14
C LEU A 133 2.76 9.95 0.76
N LYS A 134 3.91 9.26 0.77
CA LYS A 134 5.22 9.81 0.38
C LYS A 134 5.35 10.08 -1.12
N ARG A 135 4.64 9.33 -1.97
CA ARG A 135 4.72 9.46 -3.43
C ARG A 135 3.61 10.33 -4.03
N HIS A 136 2.73 10.86 -3.18
CA HIS A 136 1.64 11.76 -3.54
C HIS A 136 1.74 13.08 -2.78
N ASN A 137 1.33 14.18 -3.41
CA ASN A 137 1.37 15.52 -2.81
C ASN A 137 -0.04 16.00 -2.41
N TRP A 138 -0.86 15.13 -1.82
CA TRP A 138 -2.20 15.51 -1.39
C TRP A 138 -2.16 16.40 -0.15
N THR A 139 -2.97 17.46 -0.18
CA THR A 139 -3.20 18.36 0.95
C THR A 139 -4.69 18.37 1.28
N ASP A 140 -5.06 19.08 2.34
CA ASP A 140 -6.46 19.27 2.70
C ASP A 140 -7.19 17.93 2.88
N ILE A 141 -6.53 17.00 3.59
CA ILE A 141 -6.97 15.62 3.64
C ILE A 141 -8.03 15.42 4.73
N GLY A 142 -9.11 14.73 4.35
CA GLY A 142 -10.02 14.03 5.26
C GLY A 142 -9.65 12.54 5.27
N ALA A 143 -9.05 12.07 6.36
CA ALA A 143 -8.56 10.71 6.50
C ALA A 143 -9.62 9.83 7.17
N VAL A 144 -10.16 8.87 6.43
CA VAL A 144 -11.10 7.86 6.89
C VAL A 144 -10.33 6.56 7.11
N VAL A 145 -10.37 6.03 8.33
CA VAL A 145 -9.42 5.00 8.75
C VAL A 145 -10.16 3.87 9.47
N ASP A 146 -10.04 2.66 8.92
CA ASP A 146 -10.39 1.44 9.64
C ASP A 146 -9.40 1.22 10.80
N VAL A 147 -9.93 1.14 12.02
CA VAL A 147 -9.17 0.86 13.25
C VAL A 147 -9.60 -0.44 13.94
N THR A 148 -10.15 -1.38 13.19
CA THR A 148 -10.38 -2.76 13.65
C THR A 148 -9.05 -3.43 14.03
N GLY A 149 -9.09 -4.42 14.94
CA GLY A 149 -7.88 -5.09 15.43
C GLY A 149 -7.01 -5.73 14.32
N SER A 150 -7.62 -6.04 13.17
CA SER A 150 -6.93 -6.57 12.00
C SER A 150 -6.01 -5.51 11.36
N MET A 151 -6.34 -4.22 11.46
CA MET A 151 -5.64 -3.09 10.85
C MET A 151 -4.46 -2.55 11.67
N ALA A 152 -4.03 -3.28 12.71
CA ALA A 152 -2.98 -2.90 13.65
C ALA A 152 -1.75 -2.26 13.01
N ALA A 153 -1.20 -2.89 11.98
CA ALA A 153 0.00 -2.42 11.33
C ALA A 153 -0.23 -1.22 10.39
N CYS A 154 -1.46 -1.03 9.91
CA CYS A 154 -1.83 0.07 9.03
C CYS A 154 -2.10 1.37 9.78
N TYR A 155 -2.83 1.33 10.89
CA TYR A 155 -2.99 2.54 11.70
C TYR A 155 -1.75 2.85 12.56
N ALA A 156 -0.83 1.90 12.80
CA ALA A 156 0.46 2.21 13.42
C ALA A 156 1.33 3.14 12.54
N GLN A 157 1.16 3.08 11.21
CA GLN A 157 1.79 4.02 10.27
C GLN A 157 1.22 5.43 10.36
N ILE A 158 -0.02 5.58 10.86
CA ILE A 158 -0.66 6.88 11.05
C ILE A 158 0.07 7.68 12.12
N ASP A 159 0.71 7.05 13.11
CA ASP A 159 1.53 7.76 14.10
C ASP A 159 2.70 8.51 13.44
N GLN A 160 3.34 7.89 12.43
CA GLN A 160 4.37 8.56 11.62
C GLN A 160 3.77 9.69 10.77
N TRP A 161 2.60 9.45 10.17
CA TRP A 161 1.91 10.46 9.37
C TRP A 161 1.42 11.64 10.21
N LEU A 162 0.99 11.41 11.45
CA LEU A 162 0.55 12.43 12.39
C LEU A 162 1.71 13.34 12.81
N ALA A 163 2.89 12.76 13.03
CA ALA A 163 4.11 13.53 13.29
C ALA A 163 4.48 14.45 12.11
N LEU A 164 4.32 13.98 10.88
CA LEU A 164 4.58 14.74 9.65
C LEU A 164 3.44 15.71 9.26
N SER A 165 2.20 15.39 9.62
CA SER A 165 1.02 16.20 9.31
C SER A 165 0.88 17.39 10.25
N HIS A 166 1.35 17.28 11.49
CA HIS A 166 1.37 18.42 12.42
C HIS A 166 2.31 19.53 11.93
N THR A 167 3.41 19.18 11.26
CA THR A 167 4.36 20.17 10.72
C THR A 167 3.89 20.77 9.40
N ASN A 168 3.27 19.98 8.52
CA ASN A 168 2.91 20.39 7.16
C ASN A 168 1.41 20.63 6.91
N LYS A 169 0.55 20.47 7.93
CA LYS A 169 -0.92 20.64 7.86
C LYS A 169 -1.60 19.84 6.74
N LEU A 170 -1.06 18.68 6.40
CA LEU A 170 -1.57 17.85 5.29
C LEU A 170 -2.97 17.30 5.57
N VAL A 171 -3.22 16.89 6.81
CA VAL A 171 -4.52 16.35 7.26
C VAL A 171 -5.27 17.38 8.08
N GLN A 172 -6.53 17.60 7.73
CA GLN A 172 -7.44 18.50 8.44
C GLN A 172 -8.37 17.75 9.39
N TYR A 173 -8.77 16.53 9.01
CA TYR A 173 -9.79 15.78 9.73
C TYR A 173 -9.50 14.29 9.71
N PHE A 174 -9.48 13.67 10.89
CA PHE A 174 -9.41 12.23 11.03
C PHE A 174 -10.78 11.69 11.45
N VAL A 175 -11.19 10.60 10.80
CA VAL A 175 -12.36 9.81 11.14
C VAL A 175 -11.92 8.36 11.24
N PHE A 176 -11.95 7.82 12.45
CA PHE A 176 -11.64 6.43 12.77
C PHE A 176 -12.95 5.66 12.92
N PHE A 177 -13.06 4.49 12.32
CA PHE A 177 -14.20 3.61 12.51
C PHE A 177 -13.79 2.23 12.98
N ASN A 178 -14.62 1.61 13.82
CA ASN A 178 -14.32 0.32 14.45
C ASN A 178 -15.44 -0.72 14.27
N ASP A 179 -16.32 -0.51 13.28
CA ASP A 179 -17.43 -1.39 12.95
C ASP A 179 -18.46 -1.54 14.10
N GLY A 180 -18.81 -0.42 14.71
CA GLY A 180 -19.99 -0.30 15.57
C GLY A 180 -19.79 -0.63 17.05
N ASP A 181 -18.61 -0.38 17.63
CA ASP A 181 -18.35 -0.52 19.08
C ASP A 181 -18.67 -1.91 19.65
N ASN A 182 -18.16 -2.96 18.98
CA ASN A 182 -18.43 -4.37 19.33
C ASN A 182 -19.92 -4.77 19.30
N LYS A 183 -20.77 -3.96 18.66
CA LYS A 183 -22.17 -4.30 18.45
C LYS A 183 -22.27 -5.62 17.66
N PRO A 184 -23.10 -6.58 18.07
CA PRO A 184 -23.30 -7.81 17.33
C PRO A 184 -23.81 -7.53 15.91
N ASN A 185 -23.36 -8.32 14.92
CA ASN A 185 -23.73 -8.14 13.51
C ASN A 185 -25.25 -8.04 13.24
N LYS A 186 -26.07 -8.73 14.04
CA LYS A 186 -27.54 -8.69 13.94
C LYS A 186 -28.16 -7.34 14.32
N ASP A 187 -27.45 -6.55 15.12
CA ASP A 187 -27.93 -5.28 15.68
C ASP A 187 -27.37 -4.08 14.88
N LYS A 188 -26.47 -4.33 13.92
CA LYS A 188 -25.91 -3.32 13.03
C LYS A 188 -26.92 -2.94 11.94
N VAL A 189 -27.23 -1.65 11.85
CA VAL A 189 -28.15 -1.09 10.86
C VAL A 189 -27.33 -0.22 9.90
N ILE A 190 -27.41 -0.51 8.61
CA ILE A 190 -26.70 0.25 7.56
C ILE A 190 -27.06 1.75 7.66
N GLY A 191 -26.05 2.61 7.68
CA GLY A 191 -26.19 4.07 7.84
C GLY A 191 -26.35 4.52 9.30
N SER A 192 -26.31 3.60 10.25
CA SER A 192 -26.39 3.86 11.69
C SER A 192 -25.65 2.77 12.48
N THR A 193 -24.56 2.24 11.93
CA THR A 193 -23.77 1.18 12.57
C THR A 193 -23.09 1.72 13.83
N GLY A 194 -22.62 2.96 13.78
CA GLY A 194 -21.96 3.63 14.91
C GLY A 194 -20.47 3.29 14.95
N GLY A 195 -19.81 3.56 16.08
CA GLY A 195 -18.37 3.32 16.17
C GLY A 195 -17.51 4.22 15.29
N ILE A 196 -18.02 5.43 14.99
CA ILE A 196 -17.31 6.48 14.26
C ILE A 196 -16.78 7.50 15.27
N TYR A 197 -15.48 7.78 15.20
CA TYR A 197 -14.75 8.68 16.09
C TYR A 197 -13.97 9.68 15.28
N ALA A 198 -14.25 10.97 15.46
CA ALA A 198 -13.68 12.01 14.62
C ALA A 198 -13.02 13.14 15.41
N VAL A 199 -12.08 13.82 14.77
CA VAL A 199 -11.26 14.87 15.39
C VAL A 199 -10.62 15.74 14.31
N HIS A 200 -10.69 17.06 14.50
CA HIS A 200 -9.92 17.97 13.67
C HIS A 200 -8.48 18.03 14.17
N THR A 201 -7.52 18.06 13.24
CA THR A 201 -6.09 18.09 13.61
C THR A 201 -5.68 19.38 14.31
N ASN A 202 -6.44 20.47 14.12
CA ASN A 202 -6.25 21.73 14.83
C ASN A 202 -6.60 21.66 16.34
N GLU A 203 -7.30 20.61 16.79
CA GLU A 203 -7.55 20.34 18.21
C GLU A 203 -6.31 19.79 18.93
N GLY A 204 -5.24 19.52 18.17
CA GLY A 204 -3.94 19.11 18.68
C GLY A 204 -3.72 17.59 18.63
N ILE A 205 -2.45 17.20 18.47
CA ILE A 205 -2.04 15.81 18.29
C ILE A 205 -2.51 14.89 19.43
N ALA A 206 -2.50 15.37 20.68
CA ALA A 206 -2.96 14.59 21.82
C ALA A 206 -4.45 14.23 21.71
N LYS A 207 -5.28 15.13 21.16
CA LYS A 207 -6.70 14.84 20.92
C LYS A 207 -6.86 13.77 19.84
N VAL A 208 -6.06 13.83 18.78
CA VAL A 208 -6.08 12.83 17.72
C VAL A 208 -5.73 11.43 18.24
N LEU A 209 -4.64 11.32 18.99
CA LEU A 209 -4.20 10.05 19.58
C LEU A 209 -5.23 9.49 20.57
N THR A 210 -5.83 10.34 21.41
CA THR A 210 -6.87 9.90 22.35
C THR A 210 -8.17 9.46 21.67
N THR A 211 -8.57 10.13 20.58
CA THR A 211 -9.70 9.71 19.75
C THR A 211 -9.43 8.34 19.10
N LEU A 212 -8.24 8.15 18.52
CA LEU A 212 -7.79 6.85 17.98
C LEU A 212 -7.82 5.74 19.03
N ASP A 213 -7.25 5.99 20.21
CA ASP A 213 -7.24 5.02 21.32
C ASP A 213 -8.64 4.66 21.81
N THR A 214 -9.57 5.63 21.79
CA THR A 214 -10.96 5.40 22.21
C THR A 214 -11.67 4.54 21.18
N ALA A 215 -11.51 4.83 19.88
CA ALA A 215 -12.04 4.02 18.81
C ALA A 215 -11.56 2.55 18.90
N LYS A 216 -10.25 2.36 19.13
CA LYS A 216 -9.65 1.03 19.34
C LYS A 216 -10.16 0.30 20.58
N LYS A 217 -10.43 1.00 21.68
CA LYS A 217 -10.89 0.37 22.93
C LYS A 217 -12.34 -0.08 22.84
N ASN A 218 -13.16 0.66 22.10
CA ASN A 218 -14.58 0.38 22.00
C ASN A 218 -14.89 -0.70 20.95
N GLY A 219 -13.97 -0.96 20.01
CA GLY A 219 -14.04 -2.05 19.03
C GLY A 219 -13.04 -3.18 19.34
N GLY A 220 -13.35 -4.40 18.96
CA GLY A 220 -12.50 -5.58 19.23
C GLY A 220 -11.72 -6.05 18.01
N GLY A 221 -12.19 -5.70 16.80
CA GLY A 221 -11.86 -6.44 15.58
C GLY A 221 -12.39 -7.88 15.70
N GLY A 222 -13.27 -8.30 14.81
CA GLY A 222 -13.90 -9.60 15.00
C GLY A 222 -14.51 -10.20 13.75
N ASP A 223 -15.31 -9.47 13.00
CA ASP A 223 -15.98 -10.02 11.84
C ASP A 223 -16.29 -8.92 10.83
N GLY A 224 -15.89 -9.12 9.57
CA GLY A 224 -16.53 -8.40 8.48
C GLY A 224 -18.02 -8.75 8.38
N PRO A 225 -18.83 -8.01 7.61
CA PRO A 225 -18.49 -6.80 6.86
C PRO A 225 -18.56 -5.50 7.69
N GLU A 226 -17.75 -4.50 7.30
CA GLU A 226 -17.47 -3.24 8.03
C GLU A 226 -18.35 -2.05 7.59
N ASN A 227 -18.20 -0.88 8.22
CA ASN A 227 -19.04 0.31 8.02
C ASN A 227 -18.27 1.48 7.35
N ASP A 228 -17.52 1.17 6.31
CA ASP A 228 -16.66 2.09 5.57
C ASP A 228 -17.43 3.31 5.02
N ILE A 229 -18.57 3.09 4.38
CA ILE A 229 -19.25 4.14 3.60
C ILE A 229 -19.90 5.18 4.52
N GLU A 230 -20.49 4.78 5.64
CA GLU A 230 -21.01 5.74 6.62
C GLU A 230 -19.89 6.61 7.22
N ALA A 231 -18.70 6.06 7.43
CA ALA A 231 -17.53 6.82 7.87
C ALA A 231 -17.05 7.83 6.80
N ILE A 232 -17.09 7.44 5.51
CA ILE A 232 -16.81 8.36 4.39
C ILE A 232 -17.83 9.50 4.35
N ILE A 233 -19.11 9.19 4.37
CA ILE A 233 -20.20 10.19 4.33
C ILE A 233 -20.08 11.15 5.51
N TYR A 234 -19.82 10.60 6.72
CA TYR A 234 -19.60 11.40 7.91
C TYR A 234 -18.42 12.38 7.73
N THR A 235 -17.30 11.91 7.15
CA THR A 235 -16.13 12.73 6.87
C THR A 235 -16.46 13.89 5.93
N ILE A 236 -17.14 13.60 4.81
CA ILE A 236 -17.51 14.62 3.82
C ILE A 236 -18.47 15.66 4.42
N GLY A 237 -19.44 15.22 5.23
CA GLY A 237 -20.41 16.10 5.87
C GLY A 237 -19.81 17.02 6.94
N ASN A 238 -18.69 16.62 7.56
CA ASN A 238 -18.08 17.35 8.69
C ASN A 238 -16.74 18.02 8.34
N CYS A 239 -16.20 17.83 7.13
CA CYS A 239 -15.02 18.54 6.66
C CYS A 239 -15.24 19.17 5.28
N SER A 240 -15.81 20.37 5.29
CA SER A 240 -16.04 21.16 4.07
C SER A 240 -14.75 21.59 3.39
N THR A 241 -13.68 21.81 4.15
CA THR A 241 -12.36 22.20 3.66
C THR A 241 -11.54 21.04 3.13
N CYS A 242 -11.95 19.78 3.37
CA CYS A 242 -11.20 18.63 2.90
C CYS A 242 -11.40 18.42 1.39
N GLU A 243 -10.37 18.63 0.58
CA GLU A 243 -10.41 18.39 -0.86
C GLU A 243 -10.14 16.92 -1.21
N ASN A 244 -9.23 16.28 -0.48
CA ASN A 244 -8.82 14.90 -0.70
C ASN A 244 -9.41 14.00 0.39
N ILE A 245 -10.36 13.13 0.03
CA ILE A 245 -10.89 12.12 0.96
C ILE A 245 -10.11 10.83 0.76
N ILE A 246 -9.32 10.44 1.76
CA ILE A 246 -8.49 9.24 1.73
C ILE A 246 -9.11 8.19 2.63
N HIS A 247 -9.45 7.04 2.06
CA HIS A 247 -9.98 5.90 2.78
C HIS A 247 -8.92 4.82 2.93
N ILE A 248 -8.48 4.54 4.15
CA ILE A 248 -7.53 3.47 4.48
C ILE A 248 -8.34 2.21 4.85
N ALA A 249 -8.46 1.28 3.90
CA ALA A 249 -9.34 0.11 3.98
C ALA A 249 -8.59 -1.20 4.27
N ASP A 250 -9.20 -2.10 5.04
CA ASP A 250 -8.73 -3.49 5.13
C ASP A 250 -9.03 -4.27 3.84
N ASN A 251 -8.00 -4.74 3.15
CA ASN A 251 -8.16 -5.57 1.95
C ASN A 251 -8.87 -6.91 2.21
N GLN A 252 -8.95 -7.37 3.46
CA GLN A 252 -9.59 -8.63 3.82
C GLN A 252 -11.04 -8.46 4.27
N ALA A 253 -11.47 -7.21 4.52
CA ALA A 253 -12.84 -6.90 4.92
C ALA A 253 -13.65 -6.42 3.71
N THR A 254 -14.92 -6.80 3.67
CA THR A 254 -15.87 -6.27 2.68
C THR A 254 -16.73 -5.21 3.36
N PRO A 255 -16.92 -4.03 2.76
CA PRO A 255 -17.84 -3.03 3.30
C PRO A 255 -19.28 -3.53 3.26
N ARG A 256 -20.01 -3.40 4.38
CA ARG A 256 -21.43 -3.81 4.54
C ARG A 256 -22.36 -2.85 3.85
N ASP A 257 -21.97 -1.59 3.82
CA ASP A 257 -22.78 -0.43 3.54
C ASP A 257 -22.52 0.16 2.16
N LEU A 258 -22.01 -0.65 1.22
CA LEU A 258 -21.84 -0.28 -0.20
C LEU A 258 -23.13 0.25 -0.85
N ILE A 259 -24.30 -0.09 -0.31
CA ILE A 259 -25.58 0.45 -0.79
C ILE A 259 -25.69 1.97 -0.58
N LEU A 260 -24.93 2.55 0.35
CA LEU A 260 -24.86 3.98 0.60
C LEU A 260 -23.91 4.72 -0.35
N LEU A 261 -23.21 4.01 -1.25
CA LEU A 261 -22.16 4.60 -2.08
C LEU A 261 -22.68 5.66 -3.04
N ASP A 262 -23.95 5.58 -3.43
CA ASP A 262 -24.63 6.59 -4.26
C ASP A 262 -24.81 7.94 -3.52
N GLU A 263 -24.66 7.97 -2.19
CA GLU A 263 -24.71 9.19 -1.37
C GLU A 263 -23.34 9.89 -1.25
N VAL A 264 -22.26 9.25 -1.72
CA VAL A 264 -20.90 9.80 -1.65
C VAL A 264 -20.71 10.85 -2.75
N THR A 265 -20.45 12.09 -2.33
CA THR A 265 -20.43 13.26 -3.23
C THR A 265 -19.02 13.73 -3.64
N LYS A 266 -17.96 13.08 -3.14
CA LYS A 266 -16.57 13.39 -3.47
C LYS A 266 -15.81 12.15 -3.95
N PRO A 267 -14.83 12.29 -4.86
CA PRO A 267 -13.93 11.20 -5.22
C PRO A 267 -13.18 10.65 -4.00
N ILE A 268 -13.15 9.32 -3.88
CA ILE A 268 -12.50 8.62 -2.76
C ILE A 268 -11.19 8.01 -3.21
N LYS A 269 -10.10 8.34 -2.51
CA LYS A 269 -8.77 7.75 -2.70
C LYS A 269 -8.63 6.57 -1.76
N VAL A 270 -8.73 5.36 -2.27
CA VAL A 270 -8.71 4.14 -1.48
C VAL A 270 -7.27 3.64 -1.34
N ILE A 271 -6.72 3.68 -0.13
CA ILE A 271 -5.46 3.02 0.23
C ILE A 271 -5.77 1.61 0.74
N VAL A 272 -5.26 0.61 0.04
CA VAL A 272 -5.56 -0.80 0.28
C VAL A 272 -4.54 -1.39 1.26
N CYS A 273 -4.94 -1.49 2.52
CA CYS A 273 -4.10 -2.00 3.58
C CYS A 273 -4.04 -3.53 3.64
N LYS A 274 -2.93 -4.08 4.14
CA LYS A 274 -2.56 -5.51 4.04
C LYS A 274 -2.42 -6.05 2.62
N TYR A 275 -2.34 -5.17 1.63
CA TYR A 275 -1.92 -5.57 0.31
C TYR A 275 -0.40 -5.78 0.31
N ILE A 276 0.02 -6.91 -0.25
CA ILE A 276 1.41 -7.13 -0.66
C ILE A 276 1.41 -7.60 -2.11
N PRO A 277 2.47 -7.34 -2.90
CA PRO A 277 2.54 -7.81 -4.27
C PRO A 277 2.28 -9.32 -4.34
N GLY A 278 1.27 -9.71 -5.13
CA GLY A 278 0.83 -11.10 -5.27
C GLY A 278 -0.41 -11.49 -4.44
N ILE A 279 -0.85 -10.64 -3.52
CA ILE A 279 -2.19 -10.74 -2.93
C ILE A 279 -3.18 -9.95 -3.80
N LEU A 280 -4.40 -10.46 -3.86
CA LEU A 280 -5.49 -9.88 -4.64
C LEU A 280 -6.14 -8.75 -3.86
N VAL A 281 -6.52 -7.69 -4.57
CA VAL A 281 -7.35 -6.63 -4.02
C VAL A 281 -8.80 -7.08 -3.90
N ASN A 282 -9.48 -6.70 -2.82
CA ASN A 282 -10.92 -6.87 -2.69
C ASN A 282 -11.63 -6.06 -3.80
N PRO A 283 -12.42 -6.71 -4.68
CA PRO A 283 -13.15 -6.01 -5.74
C PRO A 283 -14.06 -4.89 -5.23
N LYS A 284 -14.53 -4.96 -3.98
CA LYS A 284 -15.40 -3.94 -3.39
C LYS A 284 -14.69 -2.64 -3.06
N LEU A 285 -13.37 -2.67 -2.86
CA LEU A 285 -12.56 -1.47 -2.74
C LEU A 285 -12.35 -0.79 -4.10
N LEU A 286 -12.26 -1.59 -5.18
CA LEU A 286 -12.30 -1.05 -6.55
C LEU A 286 -13.65 -0.41 -6.86
N ASP A 287 -14.77 -0.99 -6.40
CA ASP A 287 -16.12 -0.42 -6.56
C ASP A 287 -16.24 0.97 -5.93
N ILE A 288 -15.67 1.17 -4.72
CA ILE A 288 -15.66 2.47 -4.05
C ILE A 288 -14.92 3.49 -4.90
N ALA A 289 -13.68 3.20 -5.29
CA ALA A 289 -12.87 4.12 -6.08
C ALA A 289 -13.54 4.42 -7.44
N TYR A 290 -14.10 3.40 -8.11
CA TYR A 290 -14.77 3.55 -9.39
C TYR A 290 -16.03 4.40 -9.33
N LYS A 291 -16.99 4.04 -8.48
CA LYS A 291 -18.30 4.69 -8.44
C LYS A 291 -18.24 6.13 -7.94
N THR A 292 -17.22 6.46 -7.14
CA THR A 292 -17.00 7.82 -6.66
C THR A 292 -16.16 8.67 -7.62
N GLY A 293 -15.64 8.08 -8.71
CA GLY A 293 -14.70 8.75 -9.61
C GLY A 293 -13.34 9.04 -8.97
N GLY A 294 -12.99 8.26 -7.93
CA GLY A 294 -11.73 8.33 -7.22
C GLY A 294 -10.67 7.38 -7.76
N SER A 295 -9.77 6.96 -6.87
CA SER A 295 -8.53 6.27 -7.21
C SER A 295 -8.24 5.14 -6.21
N LEU A 296 -7.46 4.14 -6.64
CA LEU A 296 -7.05 3.02 -5.80
C LEU A 296 -5.51 2.96 -5.71
N HIS A 297 -5.01 2.78 -4.50
CA HIS A 297 -3.59 2.83 -4.18
C HIS A 297 -3.21 1.62 -3.32
N THR A 298 -2.23 0.85 -3.79
CA THR A 298 -1.64 -0.26 -3.05
C THR A 298 -0.22 0.11 -2.59
N LEU A 299 0.53 -0.85 -2.05
CA LEU A 299 1.94 -0.64 -1.74
C LEU A 299 2.77 -0.23 -2.97
N ASP A 300 2.44 -0.75 -4.14
CA ASP A 300 3.29 -0.73 -5.35
C ASP A 300 2.59 -0.22 -6.62
N LEU A 301 1.30 0.13 -6.55
CA LEU A 301 0.49 0.52 -7.69
C LEU A 301 -0.47 1.67 -7.33
N ASP A 302 -0.64 2.60 -8.26
CA ASP A 302 -1.64 3.67 -8.20
C ASP A 302 -2.51 3.60 -9.46
N ILE A 303 -3.84 3.60 -9.28
CA ILE A 303 -4.82 3.58 -10.36
C ILE A 303 -5.74 4.80 -10.22
N GLU A 304 -5.43 5.84 -11.00
CA GLU A 304 -6.12 7.14 -10.93
C GLU A 304 -7.39 7.21 -11.81
N THR A 305 -7.53 6.32 -12.80
CA THR A 305 -8.49 6.50 -13.91
C THR A 305 -9.65 5.51 -13.90
N LEU A 306 -9.98 4.92 -12.74
CA LEU A 306 -11.04 3.90 -12.65
C LEU A 306 -12.37 4.38 -13.22
N GLY A 307 -12.81 5.61 -12.90
CA GLY A 307 -14.10 6.16 -13.35
C GLY A 307 -14.29 6.29 -14.87
N SER A 308 -13.23 6.10 -15.67
CA SER A 308 -13.29 6.12 -17.14
C SER A 308 -13.62 4.74 -17.76
N LEU A 309 -13.60 3.68 -16.96
CA LEU A 309 -13.83 2.31 -17.41
C LEU A 309 -15.30 2.05 -17.77
N LYS A 310 -15.48 1.23 -18.79
CA LYS A 310 -16.78 0.77 -19.30
C LYS A 310 -17.02 -0.68 -18.87
N VAL A 311 -18.29 -1.07 -18.87
CA VAL A 311 -18.68 -2.48 -18.67
C VAL A 311 -17.90 -3.36 -19.65
N ASP A 312 -17.43 -4.49 -19.15
CA ASP A 312 -16.53 -5.47 -19.76
C ASP A 312 -15.04 -5.07 -19.88
N ASP A 313 -14.67 -3.83 -19.53
CA ASP A 313 -13.26 -3.47 -19.43
C ASP A 313 -12.58 -4.27 -18.32
N THR A 314 -11.30 -4.61 -18.55
CA THR A 314 -10.48 -5.37 -17.60
C THR A 314 -9.29 -4.57 -17.13
N ILE A 315 -8.97 -4.70 -15.85
CA ILE A 315 -7.77 -4.13 -15.24
C ILE A 315 -6.93 -5.21 -14.54
N GLN A 316 -5.64 -4.95 -14.44
CA GLN A 316 -4.70 -5.74 -13.65
C GLN A 316 -4.38 -4.98 -12.37
N VAL A 317 -4.50 -5.66 -11.24
CA VAL A 317 -4.10 -5.13 -9.93
C VAL A 317 -3.23 -6.18 -9.26
N GLY A 318 -1.92 -5.95 -9.23
CA GLY A 318 -0.95 -6.97 -8.84
C GLY A 318 -1.02 -8.18 -9.76
N THR A 319 -1.33 -9.35 -9.19
CA THR A 319 -1.51 -10.62 -9.93
C THR A 319 -2.97 -10.91 -10.30
N GLY A 320 -3.91 -10.07 -9.84
CA GLY A 320 -5.34 -10.26 -10.06
C GLY A 320 -5.83 -9.58 -11.33
N THR A 321 -6.66 -10.29 -12.10
CA THR A 321 -7.40 -9.71 -13.22
C THR A 321 -8.84 -9.46 -12.80
N TYR A 322 -9.29 -8.22 -13.00
CA TYR A 322 -10.64 -7.78 -12.65
C TYR A 322 -11.35 -7.30 -13.90
N ARG A 323 -12.64 -7.62 -14.00
CA ARG A 323 -13.53 -7.12 -15.04
C ARG A 323 -14.61 -6.28 -14.39
N LEU A 324 -14.92 -5.14 -14.99
CA LEU A 324 -16.05 -4.32 -14.59
C LEU A 324 -17.34 -4.91 -15.20
N ASP A 325 -18.29 -5.30 -14.36
CA ASP A 325 -19.64 -5.68 -14.78
C ASP A 325 -20.68 -4.59 -14.44
N VAL A 326 -21.95 -4.86 -14.69
CA VAL A 326 -23.05 -3.90 -14.45
C VAL A 326 -23.28 -3.59 -12.96
N THR A 327 -22.79 -4.42 -12.06
CA THR A 327 -22.93 -4.28 -10.60
C THR A 327 -21.67 -3.75 -9.93
N GLY A 328 -20.50 -3.99 -10.55
CA GLY A 328 -19.19 -3.56 -10.08
C GLY A 328 -18.07 -4.47 -10.60
N PHE A 329 -16.89 -4.39 -9.98
CA PHE A 329 -15.77 -5.25 -10.30
C PHE A 329 -16.00 -6.68 -9.81
N ILE A 330 -15.67 -7.62 -10.69
CA ILE A 330 -15.53 -9.03 -10.38
C ILE A 330 -14.11 -9.48 -10.70
N ARG A 331 -13.60 -10.41 -9.89
CA ARG A 331 -12.33 -11.07 -10.20
C ARG A 331 -12.57 -12.18 -11.22
N ILE A 332 -11.73 -12.24 -12.25
CA ILE A 332 -11.82 -13.25 -13.32
C ILE A 332 -10.55 -14.11 -13.46
N ALA A 333 -9.42 -13.69 -12.87
CA ALA A 333 -8.22 -14.51 -12.70
C ALA A 333 -7.45 -14.03 -11.46
#